data_AF-P9WKM8-F1
#
_entry.id   AF-P9WKM8-F1
#
_cell.length_a   1.000
_cell.length_b   1.000
_cell.length_c   1.000
_cell.angle_alpha   90.00
_cell.angle_beta   90.00
_cell.angle_gamma   90.00
#
_symmetry.space_group_name_H-M   'P 1'
#
loop_
_entity.id
_entity.type
_entity.pdbx_description
1 polymer ?
#
loop_
_entity_poly.entity_id
_entity_poly.type
_entity_poly.pdbx_seq_one_letter_code
_entity_poly.pdbx_strand_id
1 'polypeptide(L)'
;MRVPSQWMISSRVTVAWNIVGYLVYAALAFVGGFAVWFSLFFAMATDGCHDSACDASYHVFPAMVTMWIGVGAVLLLTLVVMVRNSSRGNVVIGWPFVGLLALGLVYVAADAVLH
;
A
#
# COMPACT_ATOMS: atom_id res chain seq x y z
N MET A 1 37.35 -1.83 -23.47
CA MET A 1 37.31 -0.73 -22.47
C MET A 1 37.01 -1.35 -21.11
N ARG A 2 37.89 -1.24 -20.12
CA ARG A 2 37.61 -1.74 -18.76
C ARG A 2 36.69 -0.75 -18.07
N VAL A 3 35.49 -1.18 -17.68
CA VAL A 3 34.62 -0.38 -16.80
C VAL A 3 35.37 -0.18 -15.49
N PRO A 4 35.54 1.06 -14.98
CA PRO A 4 36.31 1.28 -13.76
C PRO A 4 35.61 0.58 -12.59
N SER A 5 36.37 -0.11 -11.73
CA SER A 5 35.82 -0.94 -10.65
C SER A 5 34.84 -0.20 -9.74
N GLN A 6 35.03 1.11 -9.55
CA GLN A 6 34.12 1.97 -8.78
C GLN A 6 32.69 2.01 -9.34
N TRP A 7 32.52 2.01 -10.67
CA TRP A 7 31.19 1.98 -11.30
C TRP A 7 30.49 0.64 -11.07
N MET A 8 31.25 -0.46 -11.14
CA MET A 8 30.72 -1.80 -10.84
C MET A 8 30.33 -1.96 -9.36
N ILE A 9 31.08 -1.34 -8.44
CA ILE A 9 30.73 -1.35 -7.01
C ILE A 9 29.46 -0.54 -6.78
N SER A 10 29.39 0.69 -7.32
CA SER A 10 28.21 1.55 -7.22
C SER A 10 26.95 0.86 -7.76
N SER A 11 27.04 0.21 -8.93
CA SER A 11 25.91 -0.51 -9.52
C SER A 11 25.46 -1.70 -8.67
N ARG A 12 26.40 -2.48 -8.12
CA ARG A 12 26.08 -3.62 -7.23
C ARG A 12 25.41 -3.17 -5.94
N VAL A 13 25.87 -2.08 -5.35
CA VAL A 13 25.27 -1.48 -4.15
C VAL A 13 23.85 -1.03 -4.43
N THR A 14 23.61 -0.31 -5.54
CA THR A 14 22.26 0.09 -5.96
C THR A 14 21.35 -1.11 -6.18
N VAL A 15 21.84 -2.17 -6.83
CA VAL A 15 21.07 -3.40 -7.04
C VAL A 15 20.70 -4.06 -5.71
N ALA A 16 21.64 -4.17 -4.77
CA ALA A 16 21.37 -4.73 -3.44
C ALA A 16 20.29 -3.93 -2.70
N TRP A 17 20.39 -2.60 -2.69
CA TRP A 17 19.37 -1.73 -2.09
C TRP A 17 18.01 -1.84 -2.77
N ASN A 18 17.97 -2.03 -4.10
CA ASN A 18 16.72 -2.25 -4.82
C ASN A 18 16.09 -3.60 -4.47
N ILE A 19 16.87 -4.67 -4.33
CA ILE A 19 16.37 -5.98 -3.87
C ILE A 19 15.71 -5.82 -2.50
N VAL A 20 16.38 -5.15 -1.55
CA VAL A 20 15.80 -4.86 -0.23
C VAL A 20 14.52 -4.03 -0.37
N GLY A 21 14.52 -2.99 -1.21
CA GLY A 21 13.33 -2.18 -1.49
C GLY A 21 12.13 -3.02 -1.98
N TYR A 22 12.35 -3.97 -2.90
CA TYR A 22 11.29 -4.87 -3.38
C TYR A 22 10.84 -5.88 -2.32
N LEU A 23 11.71 -6.33 -1.42
CA LEU A 23 11.32 -7.14 -0.26
C LEU A 23 10.43 -6.35 0.71
N VAL A 24 10.78 -5.08 0.97
CA VAL A 24 9.93 -4.19 1.77
C VAL A 24 8.59 -3.92 1.06
N TYR A 25 8.59 -3.79 -0.27
CA TYR A 25 7.34 -3.73 -1.04
C TYR A 25 6.50 -5.00 -0.91
N ALA A 26 7.11 -6.19 -0.90
CA ALA A 26 6.38 -7.44 -0.68
C ALA A 26 5.72 -7.47 0.72
N ALA A 27 6.42 -6.98 1.75
CA ALA A 27 5.84 -6.79 3.08
C ALA A 27 4.69 -5.76 3.07
N LEU A 28 4.84 -4.65 2.34
CA LEU A 28 3.77 -3.67 2.14
C LEU A 28 2.53 -4.29 1.48
N ALA A 29 2.73 -5.11 0.44
CA ALA A 29 1.63 -5.80 -0.24
C ALA A 29 0.91 -6.79 0.70
N PHE A 30 1.66 -7.47 1.58
CA PHE A 30 1.09 -8.31 2.63
C PHE A 30 0.24 -7.49 3.61
N VAL A 31 0.73 -6.34 4.08
CA VAL A 31 -0.03 -5.43 4.95
C VAL A 31 -1.30 -4.92 4.25
N GLY A 32 -1.20 -4.54 2.97
CA GLY A 32 -2.36 -4.14 2.16
C GLY A 32 -3.40 -5.26 2.03
N GLY A 33 -2.96 -6.49 1.78
CA GLY A 33 -3.84 -7.66 1.76
C GLY A 33 -4.54 -7.89 3.09
N PHE A 34 -3.85 -7.68 4.20
CA PHE A 34 -4.43 -7.79 5.53
C PHE A 34 -5.47 -6.69 5.82
N ALA A 35 -5.23 -5.47 5.35
CA ALA A 35 -6.21 -4.38 5.45
C ALA A 35 -7.48 -4.68 4.64
N VAL A 36 -7.34 -5.24 3.43
CA VAL A 36 -8.49 -5.72 2.64
C VAL A 36 -9.23 -6.85 3.36
N TRP A 37 -8.50 -7.82 3.92
CA TRP A 37 -9.11 -8.90 4.70
C TRP A 37 -9.95 -8.38 5.87
N PHE A 38 -9.42 -7.44 6.66
CA PHE A 38 -10.17 -6.84 7.76
C PHE A 38 -11.39 -6.04 7.31
N SER A 39 -11.33 -5.40 6.13
CA SER A 39 -12.48 -4.67 5.60
C SER A 39 -13.72 -5.53 5.41
N LEU A 40 -13.55 -6.85 5.20
CA LEU A 40 -14.66 -7.80 5.07
C LEU A 40 -15.51 -7.91 6.35
N PHE A 41 -14.96 -7.51 7.49
CA PHE A 41 -15.64 -7.54 8.79
C PHE A 41 -16.27 -6.19 9.17
N PHE A 42 -16.28 -5.18 8.29
CA PHE A 42 -16.89 -3.87 8.60
C PHE A 42 -18.38 -3.97 8.98
N ALA A 43 -19.10 -4.97 8.49
CA ALA A 43 -20.49 -5.22 8.89
C ALA A 43 -20.66 -5.53 10.38
N MET A 44 -19.65 -6.10 11.04
CA MET A 44 -19.70 -6.35 12.49
C MET A 44 -19.63 -5.06 13.31
N ALA A 45 -19.20 -3.94 12.72
CA ALA A 45 -19.22 -2.64 13.39
C ALA A 45 -20.65 -2.12 13.59
N THR A 46 -21.62 -2.61 12.82
CA THR A 46 -23.03 -2.17 12.89
C THR A 46 -23.93 -3.10 13.71
N ASP A 47 -23.44 -4.27 14.16
CA ASP A 47 -24.24 -5.26 14.90
C ASP A 47 -24.85 -4.73 16.21
N GLY A 48 -24.24 -3.69 16.80
CA GLY A 48 -24.71 -3.04 18.03
C GLY A 48 -25.87 -2.05 17.83
N CYS A 49 -26.26 -1.72 16.60
CA CYS A 49 -27.30 -0.72 16.34
C CYS A 49 -28.69 -1.34 16.35
N HIS A 50 -29.53 -0.93 17.30
CA HIS A 50 -30.91 -1.41 17.43
C HIS A 50 -31.95 -0.49 16.76
N ASP A 51 -31.60 0.77 16.52
CA ASP A 51 -32.49 1.77 15.93
C ASP A 51 -32.11 2.08 14.47
N SER A 52 -33.12 2.24 13.61
CA SER A 52 -32.94 2.60 12.19
C SER A 52 -32.17 3.91 11.97
N ALA A 53 -32.17 4.83 12.95
CA ALA A 53 -31.39 6.06 12.90
C ALA A 53 -29.87 5.81 12.99
N CYS A 54 -29.47 4.68 13.57
CA CYS A 54 -28.07 4.27 13.70
C CYS A 54 -27.69 3.17 12.70
N ASP A 55 -28.60 2.79 11.79
CA ASP A 55 -28.34 1.76 10.78
C ASP A 55 -27.41 2.29 9.70
N ALA A 56 -26.10 2.26 9.96
CA ALA A 56 -25.05 2.60 9.00
C ALA A 56 -24.77 1.47 8.00
N SER A 57 -25.61 0.44 7.92
CA SER A 57 -25.38 -0.73 7.04
C SER A 57 -25.23 -0.34 5.57
N TYR A 58 -25.88 0.76 5.14
CA TYR A 58 -25.78 1.26 3.77
C TYR A 58 -24.40 1.87 3.43
N HIS A 59 -23.62 2.27 4.43
CA HIS A 59 -22.25 2.80 4.27
C HIS A 59 -21.17 1.72 4.29
N VAL A 60 -21.49 0.54 4.82
CA VAL A 60 -20.54 -0.59 4.94
C VAL A 60 -19.95 -0.98 3.59
N PHE A 61 -20.80 -1.16 2.58
CA PHE A 61 -20.33 -1.56 1.25
C PHE A 61 -19.50 -0.46 0.56
N PRO A 62 -19.93 0.81 0.53
CA PRO A 62 -19.06 1.92 0.10
C PRO A 62 -17.71 1.98 0.81
N ALA A 63 -17.66 1.76 2.12
CA ALA A 63 -16.40 1.74 2.90
C ALA A 63 -15.50 0.58 2.48
N MET A 64 -16.06 -0.62 2.28
CA MET A 64 -15.31 -1.78 1.75
C MET A 64 -14.74 -1.50 0.36
N VAL A 65 -15.55 -0.97 -0.57
CA VAL A 65 -15.11 -0.62 -1.92
C VAL A 65 -13.99 0.43 -1.88
N THR A 66 -14.10 1.42 -0.98
CA THR A 66 -13.06 2.44 -0.77
C THR A 66 -11.75 1.80 -0.34
N MET A 67 -11.77 0.85 0.59
CA MET A 67 -10.59 0.06 0.97
C MET A 67 -10.01 -0.71 -0.21
N TRP A 68 -10.84 -1.43 -0.96
CA TRP A 68 -10.35 -2.30 -2.04
C TRP A 68 -9.69 -1.50 -3.16
N ILE A 69 -10.36 -0.44 -3.63
CA ILE A 69 -9.84 0.42 -4.69
C ILE A 69 -8.62 1.20 -4.18
N GLY A 70 -8.70 1.77 -2.97
CA GLY A 70 -7.62 2.55 -2.38
C GLY A 70 -6.35 1.73 -2.19
N VAL A 71 -6.44 0.55 -1.57
CA VAL A 71 -5.29 -0.34 -1.37
C VAL A 71 -4.71 -0.77 -2.72
N GLY A 72 -5.56 -1.19 -3.67
CA GLY A 72 -5.12 -1.56 -5.02
C GLY A 72 -4.38 -0.43 -5.72
N ALA A 73 -4.92 0.79 -5.67
CA ALA A 73 -4.32 1.98 -6.28
C ALA A 73 -2.97 2.32 -5.64
N VAL A 74 -2.88 2.33 -4.31
CA VAL A 74 -1.62 2.63 -3.59
C VAL A 74 -0.53 1.62 -3.93
N LEU A 75 -0.85 0.32 -3.91
CA LEU A 75 0.13 -0.73 -4.23
C LEU A 75 0.61 -0.62 -5.69
N LEU A 76 -0.32 -0.47 -6.63
CA LEU A 76 0.01 -0.31 -8.05
C LEU A 76 0.86 0.93 -8.31
N LEU A 77 0.47 2.09 -7.77
CA LEU A 77 1.22 3.33 -7.96
C LEU A 77 2.62 3.24 -7.35
N THR A 78 2.73 2.67 -6.14
CA THR A 78 4.03 2.45 -5.49
C THR A 78 4.93 1.55 -6.35
N LEU A 79 4.39 0.44 -6.87
CA LEU A 79 5.14 -0.47 -7.74
C LEU A 79 5.58 0.22 -9.04
N VAL A 80 4.70 0.97 -9.69
CA VAL A 80 5.02 1.70 -10.94
C VAL A 80 6.16 2.69 -10.71
N VAL A 81 6.11 3.44 -9.61
CA VAL A 81 7.16 4.41 -9.26
C VAL A 81 8.48 3.70 -8.94
N MET A 82 8.43 2.58 -8.22
CA MET A 82 9.62 1.77 -7.93
C MET A 82 10.24 1.22 -9.21
N VAL A 83 9.45 0.61 -10.10
CA VAL A 83 9.95 0.07 -11.37
C VAL A 83 10.57 1.18 -12.22
N ARG A 84 9.91 2.33 -12.34
CA ARG A 84 10.41 3.48 -13.11
C ARG A 84 11.70 4.07 -12.55
N ASN A 85 11.85 4.15 -11.23
CA ASN A 85 13.06 4.68 -10.61
C ASN A 85 14.20 3.66 -10.62
N SER A 86 13.88 2.38 -10.40
CA SER A 86 14.84 1.28 -10.47
C SER A 86 15.43 1.14 -11.88
N SER A 87 14.61 1.27 -12.92
CA SER A 87 15.06 1.25 -14.32
C SER A 87 15.96 2.44 -14.70
N ARG A 88 15.96 3.52 -13.90
CA ARG A 88 16.82 4.70 -14.05
C ARG A 88 18.12 4.59 -13.24
N GLY A 89 18.36 3.46 -12.57
CA GLY A 89 19.53 3.26 -11.72
C GLY A 89 19.44 3.96 -10.36
N ASN A 90 18.24 4.39 -9.95
CA ASN A 90 18.02 5.00 -8.64
C ASN A 90 17.70 3.94 -7.58
N VAL A 91 18.03 4.24 -6.33
CA VAL A 91 17.63 3.45 -5.17
C VAL A 91 16.15 3.70 -4.85
N VAL A 92 15.38 2.64 -4.60
CA VAL A 92 13.92 2.74 -4.43
C VAL A 92 13.39 2.39 -3.03
N ILE A 93 14.27 2.18 -2.05
CA ILE A 93 13.89 1.70 -0.69
C ILE A 93 12.91 2.63 0.05
N GLY A 94 12.88 3.93 -0.28
CA GLY A 94 11.98 4.89 0.39
C GLY A 94 10.51 4.75 -0.03
N TRP A 95 10.24 4.29 -1.25
CA TRP A 95 8.87 4.29 -1.81
C TRP A 95 7.88 3.39 -1.07
N PRO A 96 8.24 2.18 -0.62
CA PRO A 96 7.35 1.37 0.20
C PRO A 96 6.86 2.06 1.48
N PHE A 97 7.68 2.91 2.11
CA PHE A 97 7.26 3.66 3.31
C PHE A 97 6.27 4.77 2.98
N VAL A 98 6.44 5.43 1.82
CA VAL A 98 5.44 6.38 1.30
C VAL A 98 4.13 5.65 0.98
N GLY A 99 4.22 4.45 0.37
CA GLY A 99 3.07 3.59 0.14
C GLY A 99 2.37 3.18 1.44
N LEU A 100 3.12 2.86 2.49
CA LEU A 100 2.56 2.52 3.81
C LEU A 100 1.77 3.70 4.40
N LEU A 101 2.31 4.92 4.32
CA LEU A 101 1.58 6.12 4.74
C LEU A 101 0.29 6.32 3.95
N ALA A 102 0.34 6.10 2.63
CA ALA A 102 -0.84 6.19 1.78
C ALA A 102 -1.90 5.13 2.10
N LEU A 103 -1.51 3.91 2.49
CA LEU A 103 -2.47 2.91 3.00
C LEU A 103 -3.16 3.38 4.28
N GLY A 104 -2.43 4.06 5.18
CA GLY A 104 -3.03 4.69 6.35
C GLY A 104 -4.09 5.73 5.98
N LEU A 105 -3.83 6.54 4.95
CA LEU A 105 -4.82 7.51 4.45
C LEU A 105 -6.04 6.83 3.81
N VAL A 106 -5.85 5.71 3.11
CA VAL A 106 -6.97 4.91 2.58
C VAL A 106 -7.86 4.40 3.71
N TYR A 107 -7.26 3.92 4.81
CA TYR A 107 -8.02 3.50 5.98
C TYR A 107 -8.84 4.64 6.58
N VAL A 108 -8.22 5.82 6.78
CA VAL A 108 -8.93 7.01 7.28
C VAL A 108 -10.06 7.42 6.35
N ALA A 109 -9.86 7.34 5.03
CA ALA A 109 -10.91 7.63 4.06
C ALA A 109 -12.06 6.63 4.13
N ALA A 110 -11.77 5.34 4.32
CA ALA A 110 -12.81 4.32 4.47
C ALA A 110 -13.59 4.46 5.77
N ASP A 111 -12.91 4.81 6.87
CA ASP A 111 -13.52 5.12 8.17
C ASP A 111 -14.47 6.32 8.07
N ALA A 112 -14.06 7.37 7.36
CA ALA A 112 -14.90 8.54 7.08
C ALA A 112 -16.08 8.26 6.13
N VAL A 113 -16.04 7.18 5.35
CA VAL A 113 -17.18 6.72 4.55
C VAL A 113 -18.13 5.87 5.38
N LEU A 114 -17.62 5.17 6.40
CA LEU A 114 -18.40 4.28 7.24
C LEU A 114 -19.28 5.03 8.26
N HIS A 115 -18.83 6.21 8.71
CA HIS A 115 -19.46 7.05 9.74
C HIS A 115 -20.06 8.35 9.19
#